data_AF-N8NPV7-F1
#
_entry.id   AF-N8NPV7-F1
#
_cell.length_a   1.000
_cell.length_b   1.000
_cell.length_c   1.000
_cell.angle_alpha   90.00
_cell.angle_beta   90.00
_cell.angle_gamma   90.00
#
_symmetry.space_group_name_H-M   'P 1'
#
loop_
_entity.id
_entity.type
_entity.pdbx_description
1 polymer ?
#
loop_
_entity_poly.entity_id
_entity_poly.type
_entity_poly.pdbx_seq_one_letter_code
_entity_poly.pdbx_strand_id
1 'polypeptide(L)'
;MNNECMARLAEQWEQICQNYSSDDLLHAFHFIQDHSLILVEEFYKNMLIEKESAEFFSDDLIQQRLRDTLNAWLLESFSVGINKRYADAVQKQAMVGHVHARVGIPSWLIMRGVREIESSDAVQV
;
A
#
# COMPACT_ATOMS: atom_id res chain seq x y z
N MET A 1 14.71 -10.92 7.26
CA MET A 1 14.20 -12.07 6.47
C MET A 1 15.37 -12.70 5.73
N ASN A 2 15.43 -14.02 5.61
CA ASN A 2 16.46 -14.68 4.82
C ASN A 2 16.10 -14.63 3.31
N ASN A 3 17.10 -14.83 2.44
CA ASN A 3 16.93 -14.72 0.99
C ASN A 3 15.91 -15.73 0.43
N GLU A 4 15.85 -16.93 1.00
CA GLU A 4 14.89 -17.97 0.60
C GLU A 4 13.44 -17.55 0.87
N CYS A 5 13.16 -16.89 2.01
CA CYS A 5 11.83 -16.37 2.30
C CYS A 5 11.45 -15.24 1.32
N MET A 6 12.39 -14.35 0.98
CA MET A 6 12.15 -13.28 0.01
C MET A 6 11.80 -13.83 -1.38
N ALA A 7 12.55 -14.84 -1.85
CA ALA A 7 12.30 -15.48 -3.13
C ALA A 7 10.92 -16.16 -3.17
N ARG A 8 10.55 -16.88 -2.11
CA ARG A 8 9.23 -17.52 -1.99
C ARG A 8 8.08 -16.51 -2.03
N LEU A 9 8.23 -15.37 -1.35
CA LEU A 9 7.21 -14.31 -1.37
C LEU A 9 7.09 -13.65 -2.75
N ALA A 10 8.20 -13.51 -3.47
CA ALA A 10 8.18 -12.96 -4.82
C ALA A 10 7.46 -13.90 -5.79
N GLU A 11 7.74 -15.21 -5.71
CA GLU A 11 7.04 -16.25 -6.45
C GLU A 11 5.54 -16.28 -6.12
N GLN A 12 5.17 -16.14 -4.85
CA GLN A 12 3.77 -16.06 -4.44
C GLN A 12 3.05 -14.84 -5.04
N TRP A 13 3.69 -13.67 -5.04
CA TRP A 13 3.11 -12.47 -5.67
C TRP A 13 2.95 -12.69 -7.18
N GLU A 14 3.96 -13.26 -7.85
CA GLU A 14 3.87 -13.61 -9.26
C GLU A 14 2.69 -14.54 -9.55
N GLN A 15 2.53 -15.62 -8.77
CA GLN A 15 1.41 -16.56 -8.90
C GLN A 15 0.05 -15.87 -8.72
N ILE A 16 -0.07 -14.91 -7.79
CA ILE A 16 -1.30 -14.13 -7.62
C ILE A 16 -1.58 -13.31 -8.88
N CYS A 17 -0.60 -12.59 -9.42
CA CYS A 17 -0.79 -11.78 -10.62
C CYS A 17 -1.10 -12.62 -11.86
N GLN A 18 -0.56 -13.84 -11.97
CA GLN A 18 -0.83 -14.77 -13.07
C GLN A 18 -2.28 -15.30 -13.10
N ASN A 19 -3.05 -15.14 -12.01
CA ASN A 19 -4.47 -15.48 -12.00
C ASN A 19 -5.35 -14.46 -12.74
N TYR A 20 -4.77 -13.33 -13.18
CA TYR A 20 -5.46 -12.24 -13.86
C TYR A 20 -4.91 -12.03 -15.27
N SER A 21 -5.76 -11.57 -16.18
CA SER A 21 -5.31 -11.22 -17.53
C SER A 21 -4.44 -9.96 -17.51
N SER A 22 -3.66 -9.73 -18.57
CA SER A 22 -2.91 -8.48 -18.71
C SER A 22 -3.83 -7.25 -18.76
N ASP A 23 -5.04 -7.40 -19.32
CA ASP A 23 -6.05 -6.34 -19.37
C ASP A 23 -6.59 -6.02 -17.98
N ASP A 24 -6.86 -7.02 -17.14
CA ASP A 24 -7.31 -6.81 -15.75
C ASP A 24 -6.25 -6.07 -14.93
N LEU A 25 -4.97 -6.46 -15.08
CA LEU A 25 -3.86 -5.82 -14.39
C LEU A 25 -3.69 -4.36 -14.82
N LEU A 26 -3.84 -4.08 -16.12
CA LEU A 26 -3.79 -2.73 -16.66
C LEU A 26 -4.98 -1.88 -16.20
N HIS A 27 -6.20 -2.44 -16.20
CA HIS A 27 -7.38 -1.76 -15.70
C HIS A 27 -7.25 -1.41 -14.22
N ALA A 28 -6.77 -2.34 -13.38
CA ALA A 28 -6.52 -2.08 -11.97
C ALA A 28 -5.46 -0.99 -11.77
N PHE A 29 -4.39 -1.01 -12.56
CA PHE A 29 -3.37 0.03 -12.49
C PHE A 29 -3.90 1.41 -12.91
N HIS A 30 -4.66 1.50 -14.02
CA HIS A 30 -5.27 2.77 -14.44
C HIS A 30 -6.26 3.31 -13.41
N PHE A 31 -7.09 2.44 -12.83
CA PHE A 31 -7.99 2.82 -11.76
C PHE A 31 -7.23 3.45 -10.58
N ILE A 32 -6.15 2.81 -10.13
CA ILE A 32 -5.31 3.37 -9.06
C ILE A 32 -4.62 4.65 -9.51
N GLN A 33 -4.17 4.74 -10.76
CA GLN A 33 -3.56 5.96 -11.28
C GLN A 33 -4.54 7.16 -11.24
N ASP A 34 -5.79 6.94 -11.62
CA ASP A 34 -6.82 7.98 -11.69
C ASP A 34 -7.35 8.39 -10.31
N HIS A 35 -7.28 7.49 -9.32
CA HIS A 35 -7.94 7.67 -8.02
C HIS A 35 -7.01 7.68 -6.80
N SER A 36 -5.72 7.40 -6.96
CA SER A 36 -4.74 7.29 -5.85
C SER A 36 -4.71 8.50 -4.92
N LEU A 37 -4.78 9.71 -5.45
CA LEU A 37 -4.79 10.94 -4.63
C LEU A 37 -6.01 10.99 -3.70
N ILE A 38 -7.20 10.67 -4.21
CA ILE A 38 -8.45 10.65 -3.43
C ILE A 38 -8.43 9.53 -2.38
N LEU A 39 -7.95 8.34 -2.77
CA LEU A 39 -7.78 7.21 -1.85
C LEU A 39 -6.84 7.55 -0.69
N VAL A 40 -5.73 8.23 -0.97
CA VAL A 40 -4.78 8.71 0.05
C VAL A 40 -5.43 9.77 0.94
N GLU A 41 -6.20 10.69 0.36
CA GLU A 41 -6.91 11.70 1.15
C GLU A 41 -7.87 11.09 2.17
N GLU A 42 -8.74 10.18 1.72
CA GLU A 42 -9.68 9.46 2.59
C GLU A 42 -8.97 8.56 3.59
N PHE A 43 -7.89 7.88 3.20
CA PHE A 43 -7.08 7.09 4.14
C PHE A 43 -6.65 7.93 5.35
N TYR A 44 -5.99 9.08 5.14
CA TYR A 44 -5.50 9.87 6.27
C TYR A 44 -6.63 10.55 7.04
N LYS A 45 -7.70 10.96 6.35
CA LYS A 45 -8.89 11.51 7.00
C LYS A 45 -9.51 10.50 7.97
N ASN A 46 -9.69 9.24 7.53
CA ASN A 46 -10.29 8.19 8.36
C ASN A 46 -9.34 7.69 9.45
N MET A 47 -8.04 7.63 9.15
CA MET A 47 -7.03 7.27 10.14
C MET A 47 -7.00 8.28 11.28
N LEU A 48 -7.03 9.59 11.00
CA LEU A 48 -7.02 10.65 12.03
C LEU A 48 -8.25 10.63 12.97
N ILE A 49 -9.36 10.00 12.59
CA ILE A 49 -10.53 9.80 13.46
C ILE A 49 -10.21 8.78 14.56
N GLU A 50 -9.33 7.81 14.28
CA GLU A 50 -8.91 6.81 15.25
C GLU A 50 -7.99 7.44 16.30
N LYS A 51 -8.46 7.51 17.55
CA LYS A 51 -7.75 8.16 18.65
C LYS A 51 -6.37 7.54 18.89
N GLU A 52 -6.27 6.22 18.74
CA GLU A 52 -5.04 5.46 18.91
C GLU A 52 -4.06 5.64 17.74
N SER A 53 -4.48 6.28 16.65
CA SER A 53 -3.62 6.60 15.51
C SER A 53 -3.06 8.02 15.56
N ALA A 54 -3.77 8.94 16.24
CA ALA A 54 -3.51 10.38 16.18
C ALA A 54 -2.09 10.77 16.63
N GLU A 55 -1.48 10.01 17.54
CA GLU A 55 -0.10 10.25 17.98
C GLU A 55 0.93 10.08 16.84
N PHE A 56 0.68 9.17 15.89
CA PHE A 56 1.56 8.91 14.75
C PHE A 56 1.46 9.96 13.64
N PHE A 57 0.42 10.80 13.65
CA PHE A 57 0.09 11.76 12.59
C PHE A 57 0.08 13.21 13.07
N SER A 58 0.66 13.51 14.24
CA SER A 58 0.53 14.80 14.92
C SER A 58 1.26 16.00 14.28
N ASP A 59 2.13 15.75 13.29
CA ASP A 59 2.93 16.78 12.61
C ASP A 59 2.50 16.94 11.13
N ASP A 60 2.12 18.15 10.74
CA ASP A 60 1.62 18.47 9.39
C ASP A 60 2.65 18.19 8.28
N LEU A 61 3.94 18.42 8.53
CA LEU A 61 5.01 18.13 7.56
C LEU A 61 5.18 16.62 7.39
N ILE A 62 5.01 15.86 8.47
CA ILE A 62 5.00 14.40 8.41
C ILE A 62 3.77 13.92 7.63
N GLN A 63 2.58 14.50 7.85
CA GLN A 63 1.38 14.14 7.10
C GLN A 63 1.55 14.30 5.58
N GLN A 64 2.09 15.44 5.11
CA GLN A 64 2.28 15.64 3.67
C GLN A 64 3.23 14.59 3.07
N ARG A 65 4.36 14.32 3.73
CA ARG A 65 5.31 13.29 3.27
C ARG A 65 4.71 11.90 3.26
N LEU A 66 3.90 11.59 4.27
CA LEU A 66 3.21 10.32 4.39
C LEU A 66 2.18 10.13 3.26
N ARG A 67 1.43 11.19 2.91
CA ARG A 67 0.52 11.21 1.74
C ARG A 67 1.26 10.91 0.44
N ASP A 68 2.35 11.63 0.19
CA ASP A 68 3.16 11.42 -1.02
C ASP A 68 3.73 9.99 -1.07
N THR A 69 4.15 9.46 0.08
CA THR A 69 4.69 8.10 0.21
C THR A 69 3.63 7.04 -0.06
N LEU A 70 2.41 7.20 0.49
CA LEU A 70 1.32 6.25 0.27
C LEU A 70 0.84 6.29 -1.18
N ASN A 71 0.76 7.47 -1.78
CA ASN A 71 0.43 7.64 -3.19
C ASN A 71 1.41 6.87 -4.09
N ALA A 72 2.71 7.08 -3.89
CA ALA A 72 3.75 6.35 -4.61
C ALA A 72 3.68 4.83 -4.34
N TRP A 73 3.41 4.43 -3.09
CA TRP A 73 3.28 3.02 -2.72
C TRP A 73 2.10 2.33 -3.43
N LEU A 74 0.96 2.99 -3.60
CA LEU A 74 -0.19 2.47 -4.36
C LEU A 74 0.17 2.25 -5.83
N LEU A 75 0.67 3.28 -6.50
CA LEU A 75 1.05 3.21 -7.91
C LEU A 75 2.09 2.11 -8.15
N GLU A 76 3.12 2.06 -7.30
CA GLU A 76 4.15 1.03 -7.42
C GLU A 76 3.57 -0.37 -7.20
N SER A 77 2.74 -0.60 -6.18
CA SER A 77 2.20 -1.92 -5.85
C SER A 77 1.34 -2.49 -6.97
N PHE A 78 0.51 -1.66 -7.62
CA PHE A 78 -0.33 -2.08 -8.74
C PHE A 78 0.44 -2.19 -10.07
N SER A 79 1.62 -1.58 -10.18
CA SER A 79 2.49 -1.75 -11.36
C SER A 79 3.26 -3.08 -11.39
N VAL A 80 3.35 -3.79 -10.26
CA VAL A 80 4.21 -4.99 -10.09
C VAL A 80 3.84 -6.11 -11.05
N GLY A 81 2.54 -6.38 -11.24
CA GLY A 81 2.08 -7.42 -12.17
C GLY A 81 2.39 -7.07 -13.64
N ILE A 82 2.49 -5.78 -13.97
CA ILE A 82 2.77 -5.28 -15.32
C ILE A 82 4.28 -5.31 -15.61
N ASN A 83 5.08 -4.77 -14.70
CA ASN A 83 6.53 -4.66 -14.87
C ASN A 83 7.31 -5.91 -14.44
N LYS A 84 6.64 -6.86 -13.78
CA LYS A 84 7.19 -8.14 -13.29
C LYS A 84 8.34 -7.99 -12.29
N ARG A 85 8.42 -6.87 -11.56
CA ARG A 85 9.46 -6.58 -10.56
C ARG A 85 9.13 -7.13 -9.17
N TYR A 86 8.76 -8.40 -9.08
CA TYR A 86 8.27 -9.02 -7.84
C TYR A 86 9.29 -9.02 -6.70
N ALA A 87 10.58 -9.32 -6.99
CA ALA A 87 11.62 -9.34 -5.97
C ALA A 87 11.84 -7.95 -5.34
N ASP A 88 11.87 -6.91 -6.16
CA ASP A 88 11.99 -5.52 -5.70
C ASP A 88 10.77 -5.11 -4.86
N ALA A 89 9.58 -5.53 -5.27
CA ALA A 89 8.33 -5.27 -4.54
C ALA A 89 8.38 -5.87 -3.13
N VAL A 90 8.78 -7.14 -2.99
CA VAL A 90 8.91 -7.81 -1.69
C VAL A 90 9.97 -7.13 -0.82
N GLN A 91 11.09 -6.71 -1.40
CA GLN A 91 12.11 -5.95 -0.67
C GLN A 91 11.56 -4.62 -0.15
N LYS A 92 10.79 -3.90 -0.97
CA LYS A 92 10.13 -2.66 -0.54
C LYS A 92 9.12 -2.92 0.58
N GLN A 93 8.26 -3.94 0.47
CA GLN A 93 7.29 -4.27 1.53
C GLN A 93 7.98 -4.68 2.84
N ALA A 94 9.08 -5.43 2.75
CA ALA A 94 9.89 -5.75 3.93
C ALA A 94 10.45 -4.49 4.59
N MET A 95 10.95 -3.52 3.80
CA MET A 95 11.44 -2.24 4.33
C MET A 95 10.32 -1.42 4.98
N VAL A 96 9.14 -1.32 4.36
CA VAL A 96 7.95 -0.67 4.93
C VAL A 96 7.58 -1.31 6.28
N GLY A 97 7.54 -2.64 6.34
CA GLY A 97 7.29 -3.37 7.59
C GLY A 97 8.32 -3.08 8.70
N HIS A 98 9.60 -2.96 8.36
CA HIS A 98 10.64 -2.57 9.32
C HIS A 98 10.45 -1.14 9.84
N VAL A 99 10.01 -0.21 8.98
CA VAL A 99 9.70 1.16 9.40
C VAL A 99 8.52 1.18 10.37
N HIS A 100 7.43 0.49 10.04
CA HIS A 100 6.26 0.39 10.94
C HIS A 100 6.63 -0.23 12.30
N ALA A 101 7.39 -1.32 12.31
CA ALA A 101 7.84 -1.96 13.54
C ALA A 101 8.75 -1.05 14.38
N ARG A 102 9.63 -0.28 13.74
CA ARG A 102 10.53 0.68 14.43
C ARG A 102 9.76 1.84 15.05
N VAL A 103 8.75 2.36 14.35
CA VAL A 103 7.89 3.44 14.86
C VAL A 103 6.95 2.93 15.96
N GLY A 104 6.65 1.63 15.98
CA GLY A 104 5.74 1.02 16.94
C GLY A 104 4.28 1.02 16.46
N ILE A 105 4.06 1.09 15.15
CA ILE A 105 2.71 1.00 14.56
C ILE A 105 2.16 -0.41 14.81
N PRO A 106 1.03 -0.55 15.51
CA PRO A 106 0.48 -1.87 15.80
C PRO A 106 -0.13 -2.50 14.55
N SER A 107 -0.03 -3.83 14.42
CA SER A 107 -0.49 -4.56 13.22
C SER A 107 -1.97 -4.36 12.91
N TRP A 108 -2.81 -4.18 13.94
CA TRP A 108 -4.24 -3.93 13.73
C TRP A 108 -4.50 -2.59 13.03
N LEU A 109 -3.66 -1.58 13.28
CA LEU A 109 -3.76 -0.26 12.65
C LEU A 109 -3.31 -0.31 11.18
N ILE A 110 -2.29 -1.13 10.88
CA ILE A 110 -1.89 -1.43 9.49
C ILE A 110 -3.06 -2.11 8.75
N MET A 111 -3.68 -3.12 9.35
CA MET A 111 -4.81 -3.84 8.75
C MET A 111 -6.04 -2.95 8.57
N ARG A 112 -6.30 -2.02 9.50
CA ARG A 112 -7.33 -1.01 9.32
C ARG A 112 -7.02 -0.13 8.11
N GLY A 113 -5.80 0.40 8.02
CA GLY A 113 -5.37 1.23 6.91
C GLY A 113 -5.54 0.57 5.54
N VAL A 114 -5.24 -0.74 5.44
CA VAL A 114 -5.51 -1.51 4.21
C VAL A 114 -7.00 -1.51 3.86
N ARG A 115 -7.89 -1.72 4.84
CA ARG A 115 -9.33 -1.69 4.61
C ARG A 115 -9.82 -0.32 4.14
N GLU A 116 -9.28 0.78 4.66
CA GLU A 116 -9.65 2.13 4.22
C GLU A 116 -9.42 2.33 2.71
N ILE A 117 -8.42 1.65 2.14
CA ILE A 117 -8.12 1.68 0.70
C ILE A 117 -9.09 0.76 -0.06
N GLU A 118 -9.34 -0.44 0.45
CA GLU A 118 -10.19 -1.46 -0.21
C GLU A 118 -11.68 -1.09 -0.21
N SER A 119 -12.16 -0.45 0.84
CA SER A 119 -13.58 -0.09 1.02
C SER A 119 -13.83 1.40 0.84
N SER A 120 -12.94 2.12 0.15
CA SER A 120 -13.10 3.56 -0.04
C SER A 120 -14.33 3.87 -0.91
N ASP A 121 -15.39 4.37 -0.28
CA ASP A 121 -16.60 4.82 -0.98
C ASP A 121 -16.35 6.05 -1.88
N ALA A 122 -15.20 6.70 -1.77
CA ALA A 122 -14.84 7.86 -2.58
C ALA A 122 -14.54 7.52 -4.04
N VAL A 123 -14.45 6.22 -4.37
CA VAL A 123 -14.19 5.73 -5.74
C VAL A 123 -15.31 4.79 -6.20
N GLN A 124 -16.57 5.19 -5.96
CA GLN A 124 -17.71 4.51 -6.58
C GLN A 124 -17.74 4.79 -8.08
N VAL A 125 -17.57 3.72 -8.87
CA VAL A 125 -17.85 3.64 -10.31
C VAL A 125 -19.33 3.40 -10.55
#